data_AF-A0A817VR91-F1
#
_entry.id   AF-A0A817VR91-F1
#
_cell.length_a   1.000
_cell.length_b   1.000
_cell.length_c   1.000
_cell.angle_alpha   90.00
_cell.angle_beta   90.00
_cell.angle_gamma   90.00
#
_symmetry.space_group_name_H-M   'P 1'
#
loop_
_entity.id
_entity.type
_entity.pdbx_description
1 polymer ?
#
loop_
_entity_poly.entity_id
_entity_poly.type
_entity_poly.pdbx_seq_one_letter_code
_entity_poly.pdbx_strand_id
1 'polypeptide(L)'
;MCGISTTTKTSATYKRPLSLDEELCHYVQAIASAKQFNTFWIENGSKLPNLANIVRQISAIPATSISSEAAFSLSGYLCRKQRTSLGSKSIRQSMILKYRPWLDKLIEHVDLKNN
;
A
#
# COMPACT_ATOMS: atom_id res chain seq x y z
N MET A 1 -24.30 -19.18 1.70
CA MET A 1 -24.95 -18.78 0.44
C MET A 1 -25.39 -17.34 0.61
N CYS A 2 -24.74 -16.37 -0.04
CA CYS A 2 -25.16 -14.97 0.00
C CYS A 2 -26.33 -14.79 -0.99
N GLY A 3 -27.48 -14.37 -0.49
CA GLY A 3 -28.70 -14.22 -1.30
C GLY A 3 -28.55 -13.08 -2.31
N ILE A 4 -28.78 -13.40 -3.58
CA ILE A 4 -28.75 -12.42 -4.67
C ILE A 4 -30.13 -11.80 -4.76
N SER A 5 -30.30 -10.61 -4.21
CA SER A 5 -31.51 -9.79 -4.44
C SER A 5 -31.39 -9.12 -5.81
N THR A 6 -32.11 -9.67 -6.80
CA THR A 6 -32.30 -9.05 -8.11
C THR A 6 -33.37 -7.97 -8.03
N THR A 7 -33.01 -6.70 -8.25
CA THR A 7 -33.97 -5.66 -8.64
C THR A 7 -33.41 -4.80 -9.75
N THR A 8 -33.99 -4.92 -10.93
CA THR A 8 -33.83 -4.03 -12.09
C THR A 8 -34.56 -2.70 -11.83
N LYS A 9 -33.91 -1.56 -12.13
CA LYS A 9 -34.54 -0.27 -12.52
C LYS A 9 -33.48 0.75 -12.95
N THR A 10 -33.54 1.14 -14.22
CA THR A 10 -32.77 2.21 -14.85
C THR A 10 -33.26 3.57 -14.33
N SER A 11 -32.45 4.28 -13.56
CA SER A 11 -32.60 5.71 -13.27
C SER A 11 -31.24 6.26 -12.89
N ALA A 12 -30.92 7.51 -13.28
CA ALA A 12 -29.67 8.17 -12.94
C ALA A 12 -29.63 8.46 -11.42
N THR A 13 -29.27 7.45 -10.63
CA THR A 13 -29.18 7.50 -9.17
C THR A 13 -27.77 7.88 -8.75
N TYR A 14 -27.65 8.92 -7.92
CA TYR A 14 -26.47 9.17 -7.09
C TYR A 14 -26.18 7.88 -6.32
N LYS A 15 -25.17 7.12 -6.77
CA LYS A 15 -24.89 5.80 -6.20
C LYS A 15 -24.42 6.01 -4.77
N ARG A 16 -25.25 5.62 -3.81
CA ARG A 16 -24.83 5.47 -2.42
C ARG A 16 -23.53 4.65 -2.38
N PRO A 17 -22.55 5.02 -1.54
CA PRO A 17 -21.40 4.16 -1.33
C PRO A 17 -21.89 2.78 -0.89
N LEU A 18 -21.32 1.72 -1.49
CA LEU A 18 -21.68 0.35 -1.17
C LEU A 18 -21.38 0.08 0.31
N SER A 19 -22.23 -0.72 0.96
CA SER A 19 -21.93 -1.24 2.29
C SER A 19 -20.72 -2.17 2.25
N LEU A 20 -20.02 -2.32 3.38
CA LEU A 20 -18.89 -3.24 3.48
C LEU A 20 -19.29 -4.68 3.11
N ASP A 21 -20.48 -5.13 3.50
CA ASP A 21 -21.00 -6.47 3.16
C ASP A 21 -21.22 -6.64 1.66
N GLU A 22 -21.68 -5.59 0.97
CA GLU A 22 -21.87 -5.59 -0.48
C GLU A 22 -20.52 -5.62 -1.19
N GLU A 23 -19.55 -4.82 -0.74
CA GLU A 23 -18.17 -4.84 -1.23
C GLU A 23 -17.53 -6.24 -1.05
N LEU A 24 -17.73 -6.89 0.10
CA LEU A 24 -17.23 -8.23 0.38
C LEU A 24 -17.84 -9.26 -0.57
N CYS A 25 -19.14 -9.18 -0.83
CA CYS A 25 -19.80 -10.07 -1.78
C CYS A 25 -19.20 -9.93 -3.19
N HIS A 26 -18.99 -8.70 -3.65
CA HIS A 26 -18.35 -8.42 -4.93
C HIS A 26 -16.88 -8.89 -4.97
N TYR A 27 -16.14 -8.70 -3.88
CA TYR A 27 -14.76 -9.16 -3.76
C TYR A 27 -14.66 -10.68 -3.91
N VAL A 28 -15.50 -11.45 -3.20
CA VAL A 28 -15.51 -12.92 -3.26
C VAL A 28 -15.84 -13.43 -4.66
N GLN A 29 -16.72 -12.76 -5.39
CA GLN A 29 -17.01 -13.09 -6.79
C GLN A 29 -15.85 -12.75 -7.73
N ALA A 30 -15.21 -11.59 -7.53
CA ALA A 30 -14.16 -11.09 -8.41
C ALA A 30 -12.82 -11.80 -8.21
N ILE A 31 -12.49 -12.22 -6.99
CA ILE A 31 -11.20 -12.87 -6.69
C ILE A 31 -11.05 -14.23 -7.37
N ALA A 32 -12.15 -14.94 -7.64
CA ALA A 32 -12.12 -16.23 -8.34
C ALA A 32 -11.51 -16.14 -9.76
N SER A 33 -11.55 -14.97 -10.38
CA SER A 33 -10.97 -14.71 -11.71
C SER A 33 -9.61 -13.98 -11.65
N ALA A 34 -9.12 -13.60 -10.47
CA ALA A 34 -7.95 -12.76 -10.33
C ALA A 34 -6.65 -13.58 -10.46
N LYS A 35 -5.73 -13.12 -11.32
CA LYS A 35 -4.42 -13.78 -11.52
C LYS A 35 -3.32 -13.28 -10.58
N GLN A 36 -3.34 -12.00 -10.22
CA GLN A 36 -2.31 -11.37 -9.39
C GLN A 36 -2.92 -10.32 -8.45
N PHE A 37 -2.37 -10.23 -7.23
CA PHE A 37 -2.84 -9.31 -6.20
C PHE A 37 -2.78 -7.84 -6.63
N ASN A 38 -1.65 -7.41 -7.21
CA ASN A 38 -1.46 -6.00 -7.57
C ASN A 38 -2.42 -5.57 -8.69
N THR A 39 -2.52 -6.36 -9.76
CA THR A 39 -3.42 -6.07 -10.89
C THR A 39 -4.87 -6.02 -10.44
N PHE A 40 -5.28 -6.94 -9.55
CA PHE A 40 -6.63 -6.96 -9.01
C PHE A 40 -7.00 -5.66 -8.31
N TRP A 41 -6.15 -5.15 -7.40
CA TRP A 41 -6.43 -3.92 -6.64
C TRP A 41 -6.30 -2.65 -7.48
N ILE A 42 -5.49 -2.65 -8.53
CA ILE A 42 -5.44 -1.56 -9.51
C ILE A 42 -6.79 -1.45 -10.26
N GLU A 43 -7.35 -2.58 -10.68
CA GLU A 43 -8.59 -2.61 -11.49
C GLU A 43 -9.87 -2.45 -10.67
N ASN A 44 -9.88 -2.95 -9.42
CA ASN A 44 -11.08 -3.01 -8.58
C ASN A 44 -11.05 -2.06 -7.38
N GLY A 45 -9.93 -1.40 -7.10
CA GLY A 45 -9.78 -0.54 -5.93
C GLY A 45 -10.72 0.66 -5.90
N SER A 46 -11.15 1.16 -7.06
CA SER A 46 -12.17 2.23 -7.16
C SER A 46 -13.59 1.72 -6.90
N LYS A 47 -13.86 0.44 -7.18
CA LYS A 47 -15.16 -0.22 -6.97
C LYS A 47 -15.35 -0.71 -5.54
N LEU A 48 -14.24 -0.98 -4.84
CA LEU A 48 -14.19 -1.52 -3.49
C LEU A 48 -13.41 -0.56 -2.56
N PRO A 49 -13.87 0.69 -2.36
CA PRO A 49 -13.09 1.72 -1.69
C PRO A 49 -12.77 1.39 -0.24
N ASN A 50 -13.69 0.79 0.51
CA ASN A 50 -13.48 0.44 1.92
C ASN A 50 -12.46 -0.71 2.04
N LEU A 51 -12.65 -1.77 1.25
CA LEU A 51 -11.71 -2.90 1.23
C LEU A 51 -10.33 -2.47 0.72
N ALA A 52 -10.27 -1.64 -0.31
CA ALA A 52 -9.00 -1.14 -0.83
C ALA A 52 -8.24 -0.28 0.19
N ASN A 53 -8.94 0.41 1.10
CA ASN A 53 -8.29 1.15 2.18
C ASN A 53 -7.69 0.18 3.22
N ILE A 54 -8.45 -0.82 3.65
CA ILE A 54 -7.99 -1.85 4.59
C ILE A 54 -6.78 -2.59 4.01
N VAL A 55 -6.88 -3.01 2.75
CA VAL A 55 -5.81 -3.75 2.09
C VAL A 55 -4.56 -2.92 1.93
N ARG A 56 -4.67 -1.62 1.60
CA ARG A 56 -3.52 -0.72 1.57
C ARG A 56 -2.81 -0.68 2.93
N GLN A 57 -3.56 -0.58 4.02
CA GLN A 57 -2.98 -0.58 5.37
C GLN A 57 -2.27 -1.90 5.71
N ILE A 58 -2.92 -3.04 5.43
CA ILE A 58 -2.34 -4.36 5.71
C ILE A 58 -1.11 -4.61 4.83
N SER A 59 -1.17 -4.27 3.55
CA SER A 59 -0.06 -4.47 2.60
C SER A 59 1.16 -3.58 2.87
N ALA A 60 0.99 -2.48 3.60
CA ALA A 60 2.10 -1.63 4.01
C ALA A 60 2.94 -2.25 5.13
N ILE A 61 2.41 -3.27 5.81
CA ILE A 61 3.14 -3.98 6.87
C ILE A 61 4.09 -4.98 6.20
N PRO A 62 5.41 -4.85 6.40
CA PRO A 62 6.36 -5.80 5.86
C PRO A 62 6.16 -7.16 6.52
N ALA A 63 6.15 -8.23 5.72
CA ALA A 63 6.01 -9.60 6.23
C ALA A 63 7.22 -10.05 7.06
N THR A 64 8.38 -9.39 6.91
CA THR A 64 9.64 -9.78 7.56
C THR A 64 10.41 -8.56 8.06
N SER A 65 11.26 -8.77 9.08
CA SER A 65 12.20 -7.77 9.61
C SER A 65 13.43 -7.55 8.72
N ILE A 66 13.62 -8.34 7.66
CA ILE A 66 14.84 -8.37 6.83
C ILE A 66 15.23 -6.98 6.32
N SER A 67 14.24 -6.17 5.89
CA SER A 67 14.49 -4.81 5.43
C SER A 67 15.10 -3.92 6.51
N SER A 68 14.65 -4.07 7.75
CA SER A 68 15.19 -3.33 8.89
C SER A 68 16.58 -3.84 9.31
N GLU A 69 16.79 -5.16 9.28
CA GLU A 69 18.09 -5.78 9.57
C GLU A 69 19.16 -5.39 8.56
N ALA A 70 18.81 -5.34 7.27
CA ALA A 70 19.68 -4.85 6.21
C ALA A 70 20.07 -3.37 6.43
N ALA A 71 19.11 -2.54 6.82
CA ALA A 71 19.38 -1.13 7.16
C ALA A 71 20.29 -1.02 8.39
N PHE A 72 20.08 -1.83 9.43
CA PHE A 72 20.92 -1.84 10.62
C PHE A 72 22.33 -2.35 10.35
N SER A 73 22.47 -3.43 9.57
CA SER A 73 23.76 -3.97 9.15
C SER A 73 24.60 -2.91 8.41
N LEU A 74 23.96 -2.18 7.48
CA LEU A 74 24.60 -1.06 6.79
C LEU A 74 25.01 0.06 7.77
N SER A 75 24.12 0.44 8.69
CA SER A 75 24.44 1.48 9.68
C SER A 75 25.58 1.04 10.61
N GLY A 76 25.65 -0.25 10.94
CA GLY A 76 26.75 -0.83 11.72
C GLY A 76 28.08 -0.76 10.99
N TYR A 77 28.08 -0.85 9.66
CA TYR A 77 29.27 -0.58 8.86
C TYR A 77 29.72 0.89 8.95
N LEU A 78 28.78 1.84 8.96
CA LEU A 78 29.07 3.27 9.12
C LEU A 78 29.57 3.63 10.53
N CYS A 79 29.22 2.85 11.56
CA CYS A 79 29.71 3.00 12.93
C CYS A 79 31.17 2.55 13.14
N ARG A 80 31.79 1.83 12.18
CA ARG A 80 33.11 1.23 12.39
C ARG A 80 34.22 2.30 12.46
N LYS A 81 35.11 2.18 13.45
CA LYS A 81 36.22 3.12 13.71
C LYS A 81 37.19 3.36 12.53
N GLN A 82 37.28 2.45 11.57
CA GLN A 82 38.20 2.56 10.43
C GLN A 82 37.78 3.60 9.39
N ARG A 83 36.54 4.04 9.42
CA ARG A 83 36.08 5.25 8.71
C ARG A 83 35.60 6.21 9.79
N THR A 84 35.75 7.51 9.59
CA THR A 84 35.40 8.55 10.57
C THR A 84 34.12 8.18 11.34
N SER A 85 34.23 7.97 12.66
CA SER A 85 33.10 7.53 13.49
C SER A 85 32.02 8.60 13.45
N LEU A 86 31.01 8.41 12.61
CA LEU A 86 29.87 9.31 12.50
C LEU A 86 29.09 9.28 13.82
N GLY A 87 28.73 10.45 14.34
CA GLY A 87 27.83 10.54 15.48
C GLY A 87 26.47 9.92 15.16
N SER A 88 25.76 9.44 16.18
CA SER A 88 24.44 8.80 16.02
C SER A 88 23.44 9.64 15.21
N LYS A 89 23.46 10.97 15.37
CA LYS A 89 22.64 11.92 14.60
C LYS A 89 23.00 11.91 13.11
N SER A 90 24.29 11.94 12.79
CA SER A 90 24.78 11.93 11.40
C SER A 90 24.48 10.59 10.72
N ILE A 91 24.61 9.47 11.43
CA ILE A 91 24.24 8.13 10.90
C ILE A 91 22.75 8.09 10.56
N ARG A 92 21.88 8.56 11.46
CA ARG A 92 20.43 8.63 11.19
C ARG A 92 20.14 9.47 9.94
N GLN A 93 20.77 10.63 9.81
CA GLN A 93 20.60 11.50 8.64
C GLN A 93 21.10 10.81 7.36
N SER A 94 22.26 10.17 7.39
CA SER A 94 22.80 9.42 6.24
C SER A 94 21.88 8.27 5.83
N MET A 95 21.30 7.54 6.79
CA MET A 95 20.34 6.48 6.48
C MET A 95 19.07 7.04 5.84
N ILE A 96 18.51 8.14 6.35
CA ILE A 96 17.34 8.80 5.74
C ILE A 96 17.66 9.26 4.31
N LEU A 97 18.80 9.92 4.12
CA LEU A 97 19.24 10.40 2.80
C LEU A 97 19.49 9.27 1.81
N LYS A 98 19.95 8.11 2.27
CA LYS A 98 20.11 6.92 1.41
C LYS A 98 18.80 6.51 0.75
N TYR A 99 17.67 6.63 1.46
CA TYR A 99 16.34 6.29 0.94
C TYR A 99 15.63 7.47 0.25
N ARG A 100 16.28 8.64 0.14
CA ARG A 100 15.70 9.85 -0.47
C ARG A 100 15.23 9.67 -1.92
N PRO A 101 15.96 9.01 -2.83
CA PRO A 101 15.48 8.82 -4.20
C PRO A 101 14.16 8.03 -4.31
N TRP A 102 13.85 7.20 -3.31
CA TRP A 102 12.57 6.51 -3.22
C TRP A 102 11.46 7.42 -2.67
N LEU A 103 11.79 8.32 -1.74
CA LEU A 103 10.87 9.34 -1.23
C LEU A 103 10.48 10.34 -2.34
N ASP A 104 11.43 10.78 -3.15
CA ASP A 104 11.16 11.73 -4.23
C ASP A 104 10.18 11.12 -5.25
N LYS A 105 10.38 9.85 -5.64
CA LYS A 105 9.44 9.09 -6.50
C LYS A 105 8.05 8.93 -5.89
N LEU A 106 7.96 8.76 -4.58
CA LEU A 106 6.65 8.66 -3.90
C LEU A 106 5.91 9.99 -3.91
N ILE A 107 6.62 11.10 -3.68
CA ILE A 107 6.04 12.44 -3.67
C ILE A 107 5.48 12.78 -5.06
N GLU A 108 6.27 12.53 -6.12
CA GLU A 108 5.83 12.72 -7.51
C GLU A 108 4.55 11.92 -7.83
N HIS A 109 4.45 10.67 -7.38
CA HIS A 109 3.26 9.85 -7.60
C HIS A 109 2.02 10.31 -6.82
N VAL A 110 2.20 10.93 -5.64
CA VAL A 110 1.09 11.48 -4.87
C VAL A 110 0.56 12.77 -5.51
N ASP A 111 1.46 13.63 -5.99
CA ASP A 111 1.09 14.89 -6.64
C ASP A 111 0.33 14.66 -7.97
N LEU A 112 0.74 13.66 -8.77
CA LEU A 112 0.04 13.27 -10.00
C LEU A 112 -1.38 12.74 -9.77
N LYS A 113 -1.74 12.34 -8.55
CA LYS A 113 -3.06 11.81 -8.22
C LYS A 113 -4.02 12.88 -7.67
N ASN A 114 -3.50 14.05 -7.31
CA ASN A 114 -4.23 15.16 -6.70
C ASN A 114 -4.52 16.32 -7.67
N ASN A 115 -4.12 16.18 -8.94
CA ASN A 115 -4.37 17.12 -10.05
C ASN A 115 -5.11 16.39 -11.18
#